data_AF-A0A7Z0J642-F1
#
_entry.id   AF-A0A7Z0J642-F1
#
_cell.length_a   1.000
_cell.length_b   1.000
_cell.length_c   1.000
_cell.angle_alpha   90.00
_cell.angle_beta   90.00
_cell.angle_gamma   90.00
#
_symmetry.space_group_name_H-M   'P 1'
#
loop_
_entity.id
_entity.type
_entity.pdbx_description
1 polymer ?
#
loop_
_entity_poly.entity_id
_entity_poly.type
_entity_poly.pdbx_seq_one_letter_code
_entity_poly.pdbx_strand_id
1 'polypeptide(L)'
;MALLGALCVSLNILGFTHRSLRALMNQFLDTDYSQNQMSYDLARLRVNGLIQRRPHTNSYTLTRDGLRVALFYTKVHNRLLRPLIAADAPPAPAELRQALKTIDNQIGNYINDAQLVITA
;
A
#
# COMPACT_ATOMS: atom_id res chain seq x y z
N MET A 1 5.01 2.60 14.73
CA MET A 1 6.30 2.23 14.11
C MET A 1 7.02 3.48 13.64
N ALA A 2 8.05 3.93 14.37
CA ALA A 2 8.90 5.06 13.94
C ALA A 2 9.71 4.71 12.68
N LEU A 3 10.05 3.43 12.52
CA LEU A 3 10.86 2.90 11.41
C LEU A 3 10.20 3.08 10.03
N LEU A 4 8.90 2.79 9.87
CA LEU A 4 8.20 3.01 8.60
C LEU A 4 8.10 4.51 8.25
N GLY A 5 7.83 5.35 9.26
CA GLY A 5 7.87 6.80 9.08
C GLY A 5 9.25 7.30 8.67
N ALA A 6 10.31 6.78 9.30
CA ALA A 6 11.69 7.08 8.93
C ALA A 6 12.01 6.60 7.51
N LEU A 7 11.54 5.42 7.10
CA LEU A 7 11.67 4.91 5.74
C LEU A 7 10.98 5.81 4.70
N CYS A 8 9.74 6.25 4.95
CA CYS A 8 9.04 7.18 4.08
C CYS A 8 9.80 8.51 3.93
N VAL A 9 10.39 9.02 5.02
CA VAL A 9 11.19 10.25 5.02
C VAL A 9 12.52 10.04 4.28
N SER A 10 13.23 8.94 4.55
CA SER A 10 14.49 8.60 3.89
C SER A 10 14.32 8.40 2.38
N LEU A 11 13.24 7.72 1.95
CA LEU A 11 12.90 7.55 0.54
C LEU A 11 12.49 8.87 -0.14
N ASN A 12 11.93 9.82 0.61
CA ASN A 12 11.69 11.17 0.10
C ASN A 12 13.02 11.90 -0.19
N ILE A 13 13.97 11.83 0.75
CA ILE A 13 15.28 12.50 0.64
C ILE A 13 16.14 11.89 -0.48
N LEU A 14 16.22 10.56 -0.53
CA LEU A 14 16.99 9.83 -1.55
C LEU A 14 16.31 9.86 -2.91
N GLY A 15 14.98 9.89 -2.93
CA GLY A 15 14.18 9.64 -4.12
C GLY A 15 14.22 8.17 -4.52
N PHE A 16 13.35 7.80 -5.46
CA PHE A 16 13.23 6.44 -5.96
C PHE A 16 13.11 6.43 -7.48
N THR A 17 13.53 5.33 -8.09
CA THR A 17 13.49 5.15 -9.54
C THR A 17 12.37 4.19 -9.92
N HIS A 18 11.98 4.23 -11.19
CA HIS A 18 11.08 3.22 -11.77
C HIS A 18 11.58 1.80 -11.49
N ARG A 19 12.88 1.54 -11.69
CA ARG A 19 13.47 0.20 -11.51
C ARG A 19 13.41 -0.26 -10.05
N SER A 20 13.84 0.61 -9.12
CA SER A 20 13.90 0.26 -7.70
C SER A 20 12.52 0.05 -7.10
N LEU A 21 11.55 0.89 -7.46
CA LEU A 21 10.19 0.77 -6.93
C LEU A 21 9.44 -0.42 -7.55
N ARG A 22 9.66 -0.74 -8.84
CA ARG A 22 9.12 -1.96 -9.45
C ARG A 22 9.67 -3.23 -8.78
N ALA A 23 10.97 -3.25 -8.46
CA ALA A 23 11.58 -4.37 -7.76
C ALA A 23 10.96 -4.59 -6.36
N LEU A 24 10.65 -3.51 -5.64
CA LEU A 24 9.92 -3.59 -4.37
C LEU A 24 8.48 -4.08 -4.58
N MET A 25 7.79 -3.63 -5.64
CA MET A 25 6.43 -4.09 -5.91
C MET A 25 6.35 -5.58 -6.21
N ASN A 26 7.29 -6.13 -6.98
CA ASN A 26 7.40 -7.57 -7.20
C ASN A 26 7.75 -8.37 -5.94
N GLN A 27 8.27 -7.74 -4.87
CA GLN A 27 8.51 -8.43 -3.60
C GLN A 27 7.28 -8.44 -2.68
N PHE A 28 6.35 -7.50 -2.89
CA PHE A 28 5.15 -7.35 -2.05
C PHE A 28 3.88 -7.88 -2.69
N LEU A 29 3.89 -8.06 -4.02
CA LEU A 29 2.79 -8.64 -4.78
C LEU A 29 3.16 -10.07 -5.15
N ASP A 30 2.25 -11.01 -4.95
CA ASP A 30 2.37 -12.40 -5.45
C ASP A 30 2.14 -12.51 -6.97
N THR A 31 2.03 -11.37 -7.67
CA THR A 31 1.78 -11.28 -9.10
C THR A 31 2.87 -10.51 -9.82
N ASP A 32 3.18 -10.90 -11.06
CA ASP A 32 4.13 -10.18 -11.91
C ASP A 32 3.68 -8.73 -12.19
N TYR A 33 4.33 -7.78 -11.53
CA TYR A 33 4.05 -6.36 -11.72
C TYR A 33 4.86 -5.81 -12.90
N SER A 34 4.13 -5.48 -13.98
CA SER A 34 4.71 -5.17 -15.28
C SER A 34 5.31 -3.76 -15.34
N GLN A 35 6.19 -3.53 -16.32
CA GLN A 35 6.77 -2.21 -16.58
C GLN A 35 5.71 -1.18 -16.99
N ASN A 36 4.68 -1.61 -17.72
CA ASN A 36 3.60 -0.73 -18.19
C ASN A 36 2.71 -0.30 -17.02
N GLN A 37 2.40 -1.21 -16.09
CA GLN A 37 1.68 -0.88 -14.84
C GLN A 37 2.47 0.12 -14.00
N MET A 38 3.78 -0.11 -13.79
CA MET A 38 4.65 0.82 -13.07
C MET A 38 4.66 2.22 -13.70
N SER A 39 4.72 2.31 -15.03
CA SER A 39 4.72 3.58 -15.74
C SER A 39 3.37 4.30 -15.58
N TYR A 40 2.27 3.56 -15.70
CA TYR A 40 0.92 4.09 -15.51
C TYR A 40 0.71 4.62 -14.08
N ASP A 41 1.09 3.85 -13.07
CA ASP A 41 0.93 4.23 -11.68
C ASP A 41 1.78 5.46 -11.31
N LEU A 42 3.02 5.54 -11.81
CA LEU A 42 3.85 6.75 -11.61
C LEU A 42 3.24 7.98 -12.30
N ALA A 43 2.70 7.82 -13.49
CA ALA A 43 2.02 8.91 -14.19
C ALA A 43 0.80 9.37 -13.38
N ARG A 44 -0.01 8.44 -12.88
CA ARG A 44 -1.18 8.73 -12.04
C ARG A 44 -0.80 9.42 -10.73
N LEU A 45 0.25 8.95 -10.05
CA LEU A 45 0.77 9.58 -8.83
C LEU A 45 1.30 11.00 -9.09
N ARG A 46 1.90 11.25 -10.26
CA ARG A 46 2.32 12.60 -10.68
C ARG A 46 1.11 13.50 -10.94
N VAL A 47 0.11 13.02 -11.68
CA VAL A 47 -1.10 13.79 -11.99
C VAL A 47 -1.84 14.19 -10.71
N ASN A 48 -1.90 13.29 -9.73
CA ASN A 48 -2.47 13.57 -8.40
C ASN A 48 -1.57 14.42 -7.50
N GLY A 49 -0.41 14.88 -7.99
CA GLY A 49 0.51 15.74 -7.24
C GLY A 49 1.18 15.06 -6.04
N LEU A 50 1.16 13.73 -5.95
CA LEU A 50 1.74 12.99 -4.83
C LEU A 50 3.24 12.78 -4.99
N ILE A 51 3.72 12.69 -6.23
CA ILE A 51 5.14 12.60 -6.54
C ILE A 51 5.53 13.65 -7.57
N GLN A 52 6.81 14.00 -7.59
CA GLN A 52 7.41 14.86 -8.61
C GLN A 52 8.69 14.22 -9.13
N ARG A 53 8.99 14.45 -10.42
CA ARG A 53 10.25 14.00 -11.00
C ARG A 53 11.36 14.96 -10.57
N ARG A 54 12.51 14.43 -10.16
CA ARG A 54 13.70 15.24 -9.85
C ARG A 54 14.29 15.79 -11.17
N PRO A 55 14.68 17.08 -11.21
CA PRO A 55 15.35 17.64 -12.37
C PRO A 55 16.59 16.82 -12.76
N HIS A 56 16.84 16.69 -14.06
CA HIS A 56 18.05 16.06 -14.62
C HIS A 56 18.27 14.59 -14.26
N THR A 57 17.25 13.89 -13.71
CA THR A 57 17.36 12.48 -13.30
C THR A 57 16.09 11.69 -13.63
N ASN A 58 16.21 10.36 -13.66
CA ASN A 58 15.07 9.43 -13.84
C ASN A 58 14.45 9.00 -12.50
N SER A 59 14.62 9.82 -11.46
CA SER A 59 14.12 9.57 -10.12
C SER A 59 12.97 10.49 -9.76
N TYR A 60 12.18 10.04 -8.81
CA TYR A 60 11.00 10.70 -8.28
C TYR A 60 11.18 10.93 -6.79
N THR A 61 10.55 11.97 -6.28
CA THR A 61 10.41 12.23 -4.84
C THR A 61 8.96 12.47 -4.50
N LEU A 62 8.59 12.20 -3.25
CA LEU A 62 7.26 12.55 -2.74
C LEU A 62 7.15 14.07 -2.59
N THR A 63 6.02 14.63 -2.99
CA THR A 63 5.66 16.01 -2.64
C THR A 63 5.31 16.10 -1.15
N ARG A 64 5.01 17.32 -0.66
CA ARG A 64 4.50 17.49 0.71
C ARG A 64 3.20 16.71 0.94
N ASP A 65 2.30 16.71 -0.04
CA ASP A 65 1.03 16.00 0.06
C ASP A 65 1.22 14.49 -0.12
N GLY A 66 2.11 14.06 -1.02
CA GLY A 66 2.53 12.66 -1.10
C GLY A 66 3.09 12.12 0.20
N LEU A 67 3.93 12.91 0.90
CA LEU A 67 4.48 12.54 2.19
C LEU A 67 3.38 12.44 3.26
N ARG A 68 2.44 13.38 3.30
CA ARG A 68 1.28 13.34 4.22
C ARG A 68 0.44 12.08 3.99
N VAL A 69 0.13 11.76 2.74
CA VAL A 69 -0.63 10.56 2.37
C VAL A 69 0.12 9.29 2.75
N ALA A 70 1.42 9.20 2.42
CA ALA A 70 2.23 8.04 2.78
C ALA A 70 2.33 7.83 4.30
N LEU A 71 2.54 8.91 5.07
CA LEU A 71 2.57 8.85 6.53
C LEU A 71 1.20 8.54 7.12
N PHE A 72 0.12 9.09 6.55
CA PHE A 72 -1.25 8.79 6.97
C PHE A 72 -1.56 7.31 6.74
N TYR A 73 -1.31 6.80 5.55
CA TYR A 73 -1.51 5.39 5.22
C TYR A 73 -0.69 4.48 6.14
N THR A 74 0.57 4.82 6.40
CA THR A 74 1.42 4.11 7.36
C THR A 74 0.85 4.12 8.77
N LYS A 75 0.31 5.26 9.24
CA LYS A 75 -0.29 5.37 10.57
C LYS A 75 -1.59 4.59 10.67
N VAL A 76 -2.47 4.69 9.68
CA VAL A 76 -3.74 3.95 9.60
C VAL A 76 -3.46 2.45 9.56
N HIS A 77 -2.52 2.02 8.71
CA HIS A 77 -2.13 0.62 8.63
C HIS A 77 -1.64 0.09 9.98
N ASN A 78 -0.79 0.85 10.69
CA ASN A 78 -0.26 0.38 11.98
C ASN A 78 -1.24 0.49 13.15
N ARG A 79 -2.06 1.53 13.20
CA ARG A 79 -2.91 1.83 14.37
C ARG A 79 -4.32 1.28 14.26
N LEU A 80 -4.78 1.01 13.05
CA LEU A 80 -6.15 0.58 12.78
C LEU A 80 -6.15 -0.75 12.04
N LEU A 81 -5.49 -0.86 10.88
CA LEU A 81 -5.56 -2.11 10.11
C LEU A 81 -4.86 -3.27 10.80
N ARG A 82 -3.63 -3.09 11.28
CA ARG A 82 -2.87 -4.16 11.97
C ARG A 82 -3.57 -4.71 13.22
N PRO A 83 -4.10 -3.88 14.14
CA PRO A 83 -4.88 -4.42 15.26
C PRO A 83 -6.21 -5.03 14.82
N LEU A 84 -6.87 -4.53 13.78
CA LEU A 84 -8.09 -5.16 13.25
C LEU A 84 -7.82 -6.51 12.58
N ILE A 85 -6.72 -6.65 11.84
CA ILE A 85 -6.29 -7.91 11.25
C ILE A 85 -5.94 -8.92 12.34
N ALA A 86 -5.30 -8.49 13.43
CA ALA A 86 -5.02 -9.33 14.59
C ALA A 86 -6.22 -9.52 15.53
N ALA A 87 -7.36 -8.86 15.25
CA ALA A 87 -8.55 -8.93 16.07
C ALA A 87 -9.47 -10.09 15.67
N ASP A 88 -8.98 -11.06 14.90
CA ASP A 88 -9.62 -12.35 14.64
C ASP A 88 -9.47 -13.33 15.83
N ALA A 89 -8.48 -13.10 16.69
CA ALA A 89 -8.14 -13.91 17.86
C ALA A 89 -8.29 -13.14 19.21
N PRO A 90 -8.43 -13.85 20.35
CA PRO A 90 -8.34 -13.22 21.67
C PRO A 90 -7.02 -12.47 21.83
N PRO A 91 -6.98 -11.27 22.45
CA PRO A 91 -7.96 -10.70 23.39
C PRO A 91 -9.02 -9.76 22.77
N ALA A 92 -9.24 -9.77 21.46
CA ALA A 92 -10.23 -8.89 20.84
C ALA A 92 -11.68 -9.18 21.29
N PRO A 93 -12.54 -8.14 21.47
CA PRO A 93 -13.94 -8.31 21.85
C PRO A 93 -14.69 -9.26 20.91
N ALA A 94 -15.58 -10.09 21.46
CA ALA A 94 -16.31 -11.09 20.68
C ALA A 94 -17.15 -10.47 19.56
N GLU A 95 -17.77 -9.32 19.82
CA GLU A 95 -18.56 -8.57 18.83
C GLU A 95 -17.71 -8.13 17.63
N LEU A 96 -16.50 -7.62 17.89
CA LEU A 96 -15.57 -7.20 16.85
C LEU A 96 -15.11 -8.40 16.00
N ARG A 97 -14.78 -9.51 16.64
CA ARG A 97 -14.43 -10.77 15.96
C ARG A 97 -15.56 -11.27 15.06
N GLN A 98 -16.79 -11.21 15.54
CA GLN A 98 -17.95 -11.67 14.77
C GLN A 98 -18.22 -10.75 13.57
N ALA A 99 -18.14 -9.43 13.76
CA ALA A 99 -18.31 -8.47 12.68
C ALA A 99 -17.24 -8.65 11.58
N LEU A 100 -15.97 -8.84 11.97
CA LEU A 100 -14.89 -9.10 11.02
C LEU A 100 -15.12 -10.40 10.23
N LYS A 101 -15.52 -11.48 10.90
CA LYS A 101 -15.89 -12.74 10.22
C LYS A 101 -17.04 -12.56 9.23
N THR A 102 -18.04 -11.76 9.59
CA THR A 102 -19.14 -11.46 8.67
C THR A 102 -18.64 -10.70 7.44
N ILE A 103 -17.77 -9.72 7.61
CA ILE A 103 -17.17 -8.98 6.50
C ILE A 103 -16.34 -9.91 5.61
N ASP A 104 -15.46 -10.74 6.17
CA ASP A 104 -14.64 -11.69 5.41
C ASP A 104 -15.49 -12.67 4.61
N ASN A 105 -16.55 -13.21 5.21
CA ASN A 105 -17.47 -14.11 4.51
C ASN A 105 -18.17 -13.40 3.34
N GLN A 106 -18.60 -12.15 3.51
CA GLN A 106 -19.25 -11.39 2.45
C GLN A 106 -18.27 -11.03 1.32
N ILE A 107 -17.04 -10.65 1.66
CA ILE A 107 -15.98 -10.40 0.67
C ILE A 107 -15.65 -11.69 -0.09
N GLY A 108 -15.49 -12.81 0.62
CA GLY A 108 -15.24 -14.12 0.01
C GLY A 108 -16.35 -14.54 -0.93
N ASN A 109 -17.62 -14.40 -0.51
CA ASN A 109 -18.77 -14.68 -1.37
C ASN A 109 -18.77 -13.77 -2.60
N TYR A 110 -18.52 -12.47 -2.43
CA TYR A 110 -18.47 -11.51 -3.54
C TYR A 110 -17.34 -11.83 -4.53
N ILE A 111 -16.16 -12.22 -4.06
CA ILE A 111 -15.02 -12.61 -4.91
C ILE A 111 -15.34 -13.90 -5.68
N ASN A 112 -15.93 -14.89 -5.00
CA ASN A 112 -16.35 -16.15 -5.61
C ASN A 112 -17.43 -15.94 -6.67
N ASP A 113 -18.41 -15.09 -6.39
CA ASP A 113 -19.49 -14.71 -7.31
C ASP A 113 -18.96 -13.88 -8.50
N ALA A 114 -17.92 -13.07 -8.28
CA ALA A 114 -17.30 -12.24 -9.31
C ALA A 114 -16.31 -13.00 -10.22
N GLN A 115 -16.09 -14.30 -10.01
CA GLN A 115 -15.09 -15.12 -10.74
C GLN A 115 -13.68 -14.51 -10.78
N LEU A 116 -13.30 -13.70 -9.78
CA LEU A 116 -11.93 -13.23 -9.63
C LEU A 116 -11.12 -14.35 -8.97
N VAL A 117 -10.60 -15.26 -9.79
CA VAL A 117 -9.60 -16.24 -9.35
C VAL A 117 -8.38 -15.48 -8.83
N ILE A 118 -8.29 -15.35 -7.51
CA ILE A 118 -7.01 -15.04 -6.85
C ILE A 118 -6.25 -16.37 -6.84
N THR A 119 -5.50 -16.61 -7.93
CA THR A 119 -4.50 -17.67 -7.95
C THR A 119 -3.45 -17.37 -6.88
N ALA A 120 -3.20 -18.40 -6.07
CA ALA A 120 -2.38 -18.44 -4.87
C ALA A 120 -0.93 -17.98 -5.05
#